data_AF-A0A354SBV3-F1
#
_entry.id   AF-A0A354SBV3-F1
#
_cell.length_a   1.000
_cell.length_b   1.000
_cell.length_c   1.000
_cell.angle_alpha   90.00
_cell.angle_beta   90.00
_cell.angle_gamma   90.00
#
_symmetry.space_group_name_H-M   'P 1'
#
loop_
_entity.id
_entity.type
_entity.pdbx_description
1 polymer ?
#
loop_
_entity_poly.entity_id
_entity_poly.type
_entity_poly.pdbx_seq_one_letter_code
_entity_poly.pdbx_strand_id
1 'polypeptide(L)' 'MITDWPAGQPELAQLCNIEDLPSYAQAPVSGVLVQGMGTLDQAQFGAASRSGLAPALGGVFNTAEFVGLASRP' A
#
# COMPACT_ATOMS: atom_id res chain seq x y z
N MET A 1 4.35 2.06 8.66
CA MET A 1 3.97 3.48 8.51
C MET A 1 2.83 3.56 7.50
N ILE A 2 1.93 4.53 7.62
CA ILE A 2 0.82 4.74 6.69
C ILE A 2 1.09 6.02 5.92
N THR A 3 0.97 5.97 4.59
CA THR A 3 1.05 7.11 3.68
C THR A 3 -0.25 7.16 2.92
N ASP A 4 -0.70 8.38 2.59
CA ASP A 4 -1.82 8.55 1.68
C ASP A 4 -1.31 8.37 0.24
N TRP A 5 -2.02 7.56 -0.55
CA TRP A 5 -1.70 7.29 -1.95
C TRP A 5 -2.89 7.67 -2.83
N PRO A 6 -2.70 8.51 -3.87
CA PRO A 6 -3.81 8.98 -4.68
C PRO A 6 -4.33 7.89 -5.62
N ALA A 7 -5.61 7.96 -5.96
CA ALA A 7 -6.18 7.16 -7.04
C ALA A 7 -5.71 7.64 -8.44
N GLY A 8 -5.25 8.89 -8.53
CA GLY A 8 -4.70 9.52 -9.75
C GLY A 8 -3.18 9.41 -9.85
N GLN A 9 -2.55 10.34 -10.57
CA GLN A 9 -1.09 10.39 -10.66
C GLN A 9 -0.48 10.77 -9.30
N PRO A 10 0.50 9.99 -8.80
CA PRO A 10 1.24 10.36 -7.60
C PRO A 10 2.09 11.60 -7.84
N GLU A 11 2.11 12.50 -6.86
CA GLU A 11 3.05 13.61 -6.86
C GLU A 11 4.38 13.19 -6.21
N LEU A 12 5.36 14.10 -6.21
CA LEU A 12 6.71 13.82 -5.74
C LEU A 12 6.76 13.24 -4.32
N ALA A 13 5.94 13.74 -3.39
CA ALA A 13 5.96 13.28 -1.99
C ALA A 13 5.60 11.80 -1.87
N GLN A 14 4.59 11.35 -2.62
CA GLN A 14 4.19 9.94 -2.64
C GLN A 14 5.25 9.08 -3.29
N LEU A 15 5.88 9.55 -4.37
CA LEU A 15 6.98 8.84 -5.02
C LEU A 15 8.19 8.66 -4.08
N CYS A 16 8.61 9.73 -3.39
CA CYS A 16 9.70 9.64 -2.40
C CYS A 16 9.37 8.66 -1.27
N ASN A 17 8.12 8.63 -0.81
CA ASN A 17 7.70 7.69 0.25
C ASN A 17 7.93 6.22 -0.12
N ILE A 18 7.85 5.84 -1.40
CA ILE A 18 8.12 4.46 -1.86
C ILE A 18 9.57 4.06 -1.62
N GLU A 19 10.51 5.00 -1.75
CA GLU A 19 11.94 4.77 -1.60
C GLU A 19 12.38 4.95 -0.13
N ASP A 20 11.89 5.99 0.54
CA ASP A 20 12.36 6.40 1.85
C ASP A 20 11.76 5.58 3.00
N LEU A 21 10.45 5.30 2.96
CA LEU A 21 9.77 4.68 4.09
C LEU A 21 10.22 3.24 4.38
N PRO A 22 10.55 2.39 3.39
CA PRO A 22 11.13 1.09 3.68
C PRO A 22 12.42 1.18 4.49
N SER A 23 13.23 2.23 4.24
CA SER A 23 14.46 2.48 5.00
C SER A 23 14.16 2.88 6.44
N TYR A 24 13.18 3.74 6.70
CA TYR A 24 12.80 4.11 8.08
C TYR A 24 12.08 2.97 8.83
N ALA A 25 11.25 2.19 8.13
CA ALA A 25 10.48 1.10 8.70
C ALA A 25 11.31 -0.19 8.88
N GLN A 26 12.49 -0.28 8.25
CA GLN A 26 13.31 -1.50 8.20
C GLN A 26 12.53 -2.71 7.67
N ALA A 27 11.60 -2.46 6.75
CA ALA A 27 10.70 -3.46 6.19
C ALA A 27 10.17 -2.99 4.82
N PRO A 28 9.87 -3.91 3.90
CA PRO A 28 9.32 -3.56 2.59
C PRO A 28 7.87 -3.05 2.69
N VAL A 29 7.41 -2.40 1.61
CA VAL A 29 5.98 -2.12 1.41
C VAL A 29 5.22 -3.44 1.51
N SER A 30 4.25 -3.49 2.43
CA SER A 30 3.49 -4.69 2.76
C SER A 30 2.05 -4.67 2.25
N GLY A 31 1.64 -3.58 1.59
CA GLY A 31 0.30 -3.44 1.01
C GLY A 31 -0.10 -1.98 0.77
N VAL A 32 -1.25 -1.80 0.11
CA VAL A 32 -1.95 -0.54 -0.07
C VAL A 32 -3.41 -0.76 0.34
N LEU A 33 -3.91 0.07 1.25
CA LEU A 33 -5.25 -0.06 1.83
C LEU A 33 -6.15 1.05 1.31
N VAL A 34 -7.44 0.75 1.14
CA VAL A 34 -8.41 1.79 0.77
C VAL A 34 -8.63 2.74 1.95
N GLN A 35 -8.69 4.04 1.66
CA GLN A 35 -8.96 5.03 2.69
C GLN A 35 -10.33 4.78 3.32
N GLY A 36 -10.45 4.99 4.63
CA GLY A 36 -11.71 4.78 5.34
C GLY A 36 -12.02 3.32 5.70
N MET A 37 -11.09 2.38 5.51
CA MET A 37 -11.30 0.98 5.95
C MET A 37 -11.77 0.83 7.40
N GLY A 38 -11.43 1.79 8.27
CA GLY A 38 -11.88 1.79 9.67
C GLY A 38 -13.39 1.94 9.88
N THR A 39 -14.18 2.26 8.85
CA THR A 39 -15.64 2.35 8.93
C THR A 39 -16.36 1.12 8.37
N LEU A 40 -15.63 0.18 7.79
CA LEU A 40 -16.19 -1.04 7.19
C LEU A 40 -16.66 -2.03 8.26
N ASP A 41 -17.68 -2.81 7.94
CA ASP A 41 -18.02 -3.97 8.76
C ASP A 41 -16.92 -5.05 8.66
N GLN A 42 -17.02 -6.09 9.51
CA GLN A 42 -15.99 -7.14 9.58
C GLN A 42 -15.77 -7.88 8.25
N ALA A 43 -16.84 -8.19 7.52
CA ALA A 43 -16.75 -8.95 6.28
C ALA A 43 -16.10 -8.09 5.17
N GLN A 44 -16.52 -6.83 5.08
CA GLN A 44 -15.99 -5.84 4.15
C GLN A 44 -14.53 -5.52 4.44
N PHE A 45 -14.18 -5.29 5.72
CA PHE A 45 -12.80 -5.07 6.15
C PHE A 45 -11.91 -6.28 5.80
N GLY A 46 -12.39 -7.50 6.07
CA GLY A 46 -11.66 -8.72 5.74
C GLY A 46 -11.41 -8.87 4.23
N ALA A 47 -12.39 -8.54 3.38
CA ALA A 47 -12.22 -8.55 1.93
C ALA A 47 -11.21 -7.48 1.47
N ALA A 48 -11.36 -6.24 1.92
CA ALA A 48 -10.46 -5.13 1.58
C ALA A 48 -9.02 -5.37 2.07
N SER A 49 -8.87 -6.00 3.25
CA SER A 49 -7.56 -6.39 3.78
C SER A 49 -6.91 -7.46 2.92
N ARG A 50 -7.65 -8.50 2.54
CA ARG A 50 -7.13 -9.54 1.64
C ARG A 50 -6.72 -8.97 0.28
N SER A 51 -7.47 -8.03 -0.28
CA SER A 51 -7.11 -7.40 -1.56
C SER A 51 -5.92 -6.45 -1.46
N GLY A 52 -5.74 -5.77 -0.33
CA GLY A 52 -4.74 -4.71 -0.17
C GLY A 52 -3.42 -5.13 0.47
N LEU A 53 -3.39 -6.25 1.20
CA LEU A 53 -2.19 -6.75 1.86
C LEU A 53 -1.41 -7.73 0.98
N ALA A 54 -0.10 -7.77 1.17
CA ALA A 54 0.78 -8.75 0.53
C ALA A 54 0.50 -10.19 1.00
N PRO A 55 0.89 -11.22 0.23
CA PRO A 55 0.75 -12.63 0.62
C PRO A 55 1.36 -12.98 1.99
N ALA A 56 2.47 -12.36 2.37
CA ALA A 56 3.10 -12.56 3.68
C ALA A 56 2.20 -12.18 4.87
N LEU A 57 1.17 -11.35 4.65
CA LEU A 57 0.17 -10.95 5.63
C LEU A 57 -1.22 -11.54 5.35
N GLY A 58 -1.31 -12.55 4.46
CA GLY A 58 -2.55 -13.25 4.14
C GLY A 58 -3.42 -12.59 3.08
N GLY A 59 -2.88 -11.62 2.33
CA GLY A 59 -3.57 -11.01 1.20
C GLY A 59 -3.07 -11.47 -0.17
N VAL A 60 -3.41 -10.72 -1.22
CA VAL A 60 -3.07 -11.04 -2.62
C VAL A 60 -2.44 -9.87 -3.37
N PHE A 61 -2.17 -8.75 -2.69
CA PHE A 61 -1.64 -7.55 -3.33
C PHE A 61 -0.19 -7.75 -3.79
N ASN A 62 0.10 -7.37 -5.03
CA ASN A 62 1.43 -7.47 -5.61
C ASN A 62 2.25 -6.19 -5.30
N THR A 63 2.94 -6.18 -4.16
CA THR A 63 3.74 -5.03 -3.73
C THR A 63 4.92 -4.74 -4.65
N ALA A 64 5.52 -5.76 -5.26
CA ALA A 64 6.66 -5.59 -6.16
C ALA A 64 6.26 -4.87 -7.46
N GLU A 65 5.11 -5.25 -8.03
CA GLU A 65 4.55 -4.56 -9.21
C GLU A 65 4.16 -3.13 -8.87
N PHE A 66 3.53 -2.90 -7.72
CA PHE A 66 3.18 -1.55 -7.27
C PHE A 66 4.41 -0.65 -7.14
N VAL A 67 5.46 -1.11 -6.45
CA VAL A 67 6.73 -0.36 -6.33
C VAL A 67 7.35 -0.13 -7.71
N GLY A 68 7.38 -1.15 -8.58
CA GLY A 68 7.93 -1.03 -9.92
C GLY A 68 7.18 -0.05 -10.83
N LEU A 69 5.87 0.10 -10.67
CA LEU A 69 5.08 1.11 -11.39
C LEU A 69 5.34 2.53 -10.85
N ALA A 70 5.50 2.68 -9.54
CA ALA A 70 5.79 3.98 -8.92
C ALA A 70 7.21 4.48 -9.20
N SER A 71 8.19 3.60 -9.39
CA SER A 71 9.58 3.98 -9.69
C SER A 71 9.87 4.22 -11.18
N ARG A 72 8.86 4.20 -12.05
CA ARG A 72 9.03 4.54 -13.47
C ARG A 72 9.03 6.07 -13.66
N PRO A 73 9.95 6.62 -14.47
CA PRO A 73 9.99 8.05 -14.76
C PRO A 73 8.79 8.53 -15.58
#